data_AF-A0A392ND71-F1
#
_entry.id   AF-A0A392ND71-F1
#
_cell.length_a   1.000
_cell.length_b   1.000
_cell.length_c   1.000
_cell.angle_alpha   90.00
_cell.angle_beta   90.00
_cell.angle_gamma   90.00
#
_symmetry.space_group_name_H-M   'P 1'
#
loop_
_entity.id
_entity.type
_entity.pdbx_description
1 polymer ?
#
loop_
_entity_poly.entity_id
_entity_poly.type
_entity_poly.pdbx_seq_one_letter_code
_entity_poly.pdbx_strand_id
1 'polypeptide(L)'
;MKKNGTHLVRFHFFPFKAQSFDLKSAKFSVLVNGISILSFGFVNAVEVFTAPEDFVIDYGTRLVGPSGVEEYKNLSSQVLETIHRINVGGMKITPFNDTLWRIWIPDEDFLVFKEAAKHAVSTDIPNYQKGGATREIAPENVYMTAQQMNRENSSLASRFNITWNFPVAR
;
A
#
# COMPACT_ATOMS: atom_id res chain seq x y z
N MET A 1 28.48 -6.93 -10.73
CA MET A 1 27.89 -8.14 -10.12
C MET A 1 26.40 -7.90 -9.93
N LYS A 2 25.53 -8.74 -10.50
CA LYS A 2 24.08 -8.70 -10.20
C LYS A 2 23.92 -9.16 -8.74
N LYS A 3 23.44 -8.29 -7.86
CA LYS A 3 23.07 -8.70 -6.50
C LYS A 3 21.66 -9.28 -6.55
N ASN A 4 21.47 -10.46 -5.98
CA ASN A 4 20.14 -11.01 -5.73
C ASN A 4 19.45 -10.12 -4.69
N GLY A 5 18.19 -9.77 -4.93
CA GLY A 5 17.42 -8.92 -4.03
C GLY A 5 15.98 -8.76 -4.52
N THR A 6 15.14 -8.18 -3.66
CA THR A 6 13.74 -7.90 -4.00
C THR A 6 13.67 -6.67 -4.91
N HIS A 7 12.95 -6.80 -6.01
CA HIS A 7 12.68 -5.69 -6.93
C HIS A 7 11.19 -5.40 -6.94
N LEU A 8 10.86 -4.12 -6.91
CA LEU A 8 9.50 -3.65 -7.13
C LEU A 8 9.38 -3.24 -8.59
N VAL A 9 8.35 -3.78 -9.24
CA VAL A 9 8.03 -3.45 -10.63
C VAL A 9 6.68 -2.75 -10.61
N ARG A 10 6.63 -1.52 -11.15
CA ARG A 10 5.39 -0.75 -11.30
C ARG A 10 5.07 -0.59 -12.78
N PHE A 11 3.83 -0.92 -13.12
CA PHE A 11 3.28 -0.75 -14.46
C PHE A 11 2.30 0.42 -14.48
N HIS A 12 2.36 1.23 -15.54
CA HIS A 12 1.46 2.36 -15.76
C HIS A 12 0.56 2.09 -16.95
N PHE A 13 -0.75 2.27 -16.77
CA PHE A 13 -1.77 1.96 -17.76
C PHE A 13 -2.66 3.18 -18.03
N PHE A 14 -2.59 3.73 -19.24
CA PHE A 14 -3.49 4.71 -19.82
C PHE A 14 -3.78 4.36 -21.30
N PRO A 15 -4.94 3.77 -21.63
CA PRO A 15 -5.25 3.38 -23.00
C PRO A 15 -5.51 4.62 -23.85
N PHE A 16 -4.80 4.76 -24.96
CA PHE A 16 -5.06 5.81 -25.95
C PHE A 16 -4.93 5.32 -27.38
N LYS A 17 -5.53 6.07 -28.30
CA LYS A 17 -5.46 5.85 -29.74
C LYS A 17 -4.70 7.01 -30.38
N ALA A 18 -3.75 6.69 -31.25
CA ALA A 18 -3.02 7.62 -32.09
C ALA A 18 -3.24 7.28 -33.57
N GLN A 19 -2.72 8.09 -34.49
CA GLN A 19 -2.95 7.91 -35.94
C GLN A 19 -2.55 6.52 -36.45
N SER A 20 -1.44 5.96 -35.95
CA SER A 20 -0.88 4.69 -36.45
C SER A 20 -1.04 3.51 -35.49
N PHE A 21 -1.58 3.70 -34.28
CA PHE A 21 -1.75 2.61 -33.32
C PHE A 21 -2.91 2.85 -32.34
N ASP A 22 -3.50 1.76 -31.86
CA ASP A 22 -4.54 1.76 -30.82
C ASP A 22 -4.11 0.85 -29.68
N LEU A 23 -3.75 1.44 -28.53
CA LEU A 23 -3.33 0.68 -27.36
C LEU A 23 -4.45 -0.18 -26.77
N LYS A 24 -5.73 0.09 -27.07
CA LYS A 24 -6.83 -0.79 -26.64
C LYS A 24 -6.73 -2.20 -27.24
N SER A 25 -6.04 -2.34 -28.37
CA SER A 25 -5.86 -3.61 -29.08
C SER A 25 -4.49 -4.27 -28.88
N ALA A 26 -3.60 -3.63 -28.14
CA ALA A 26 -2.27 -4.17 -27.91
C ALA A 26 -2.34 -5.46 -27.06
N LYS A 27 -1.26 -6.24 -27.09
CA LYS A 27 -1.02 -7.36 -26.17
C LYS A 27 0.36 -7.21 -25.56
N PHE A 28 0.42 -7.17 -24.23
CA PHE A 28 1.65 -7.03 -23.48
C PHE A 28 1.75 -8.17 -22.45
N SER A 29 2.92 -8.80 -22.36
CA SER A 29 3.15 -9.88 -21.40
C SER A 29 4.43 -9.62 -20.62
N VAL A 30 4.41 -9.92 -19.33
CA VAL A 30 5.56 -9.81 -18.43
C VAL A 30 6.08 -11.19 -18.13
N LEU A 31 7.35 -11.42 -18.45
CA LEU A 31 8.05 -12.65 -18.13
C LEU A 31 9.07 -12.41 -17.02
N VAL A 32 9.06 -13.27 -15.99
CA VAL A 32 10.10 -13.34 -14.96
C VAL A 32 10.78 -14.70 -15.10
N ASN A 33 12.09 -14.70 -15.37
CA ASN A 33 12.87 -15.91 -15.64
C ASN A 33 12.26 -16.82 -16.73
N GLY A 34 11.63 -16.23 -17.75
CA GLY A 34 10.96 -16.96 -18.83
C GLY A 34 9.54 -17.44 -18.51
N ILE A 35 9.05 -17.22 -17.28
CA ILE A 35 7.69 -17.55 -16.87
C ILE A 35 6.80 -16.32 -17.05
N SER A 36 5.73 -16.45 -17.83
CA SER A 36 4.72 -15.39 -17.97
C SER A 36 3.94 -15.24 -16.67
N ILE A 37 4.13 -14.11 -15.98
CA ILE A 37 3.44 -13.82 -14.71
C ILE A 37 2.23 -12.92 -14.89
N LEU A 38 2.20 -12.12 -15.97
CA LEU A 38 1.13 -11.18 -16.26
C LEU A 38 0.91 -11.09 -17.77
N SER A 39 -0.37 -11.03 -18.18
CA SER A 39 -0.77 -10.79 -19.56
C SER A 39 -1.85 -9.71 -19.56
N PHE A 40 -1.54 -8.57 -20.16
CA PHE A 40 -2.40 -7.39 -20.27
C PHE A 40 -2.59 -7.00 -21.74
N GLY A 41 -3.47 -6.03 -21.98
CA GLY A 41 -3.56 -5.40 -23.29
C GLY A 41 -2.32 -4.55 -23.60
N PHE A 42 -2.11 -3.47 -22.86
CA PHE A 42 -1.06 -2.48 -23.14
C PHE A 42 -0.31 -2.10 -21.87
N VAL A 43 0.82 -1.41 -22.03
CA VAL A 43 1.54 -0.72 -20.95
C VAL A 43 2.08 0.60 -21.51
N ASN A 44 2.07 1.65 -20.70
CA ASN A 44 2.58 2.97 -21.07
C ASN A 44 4.00 3.19 -20.55
N ALA A 45 4.26 2.74 -19.31
CA ALA A 45 5.57 2.83 -18.69
C ALA A 45 5.79 1.68 -17.70
N VAL A 46 7.06 1.32 -17.52
CA VAL A 46 7.53 0.33 -16.55
C VAL A 46 8.60 0.99 -15.70
N GLU A 47 8.45 0.91 -14.38
CA GLU A 47 9.46 1.36 -13.42
C GLU A 47 9.98 0.14 -12.66
N VAL A 48 11.29 0.06 -12.48
CA VAL A 48 11.95 -0.99 -11.70
C VAL A 48 12.86 -0.34 -10.68
N PHE A 49 12.67 -0.68 -9.42
CA PHE A 49 13.48 -0.18 -8.32
C PHE A 49 13.84 -1.31 -7.36
N THR A 50 15.04 -1.22 -6.80
CA THR A 50 15.50 -2.16 -5.78
C THR A 50 14.78 -1.84 -4.48
N ALA A 51 14.12 -2.84 -3.90
CA ALA A 51 13.53 -2.72 -2.58
C ALA A 51 14.61 -2.92 -1.50
N PRO A 52 14.46 -2.28 -0.33
CA PRO A 52 15.23 -2.64 0.86
C PRO A 52 15.13 -4.14 1.16
N GLU A 53 16.17 -4.69 1.80
CA GLU A 53 16.24 -6.11 2.15
C GLU A 53 15.11 -6.55 3.09
N ASP A 54 14.64 -5.63 3.93
CA ASP A 54 13.57 -5.78 4.91
C ASP A 54 12.21 -5.26 4.42
N PHE A 55 12.04 -5.03 3.11
CA PHE A 55 10.79 -4.50 2.57
C PHE A 55 9.64 -5.51 2.53
N VAL A 56 9.94 -6.76 2.18
CA VAL A 56 9.00 -7.89 2.25
C VAL A 56 9.54 -8.85 3.29
N ILE A 57 8.78 -9.04 4.37
CA ILE A 57 9.32 -9.66 5.56
C ILE A 57 8.79 -11.08 5.73
N ASP A 58 9.71 -12.04 5.71
CA ASP A 58 9.41 -13.47 5.61
C ASP A 58 9.19 -14.18 6.95
N TYR A 59 9.23 -13.46 8.07
CA TYR A 59 8.88 -14.03 9.38
C TYR A 59 7.41 -14.47 9.50
N GLY A 60 6.61 -14.17 8.47
CA GLY A 60 5.25 -14.65 8.27
C GLY A 60 4.22 -13.60 8.65
N THR A 61 3.14 -13.50 7.87
CA THR A 61 1.96 -12.71 8.22
C THR A 61 0.87 -13.61 8.76
N ARG A 62 0.10 -13.11 9.74
CA ARG A 62 -0.94 -13.87 10.43
C ARG A 62 -2.31 -13.36 9.98
N LEU A 63 -3.07 -14.21 9.30
CA LEU A 63 -4.49 -13.98 9.12
C LEU A 63 -5.18 -14.42 10.42
N VAL A 64 -5.72 -13.45 11.15
CA VAL A 64 -6.49 -13.70 12.37
C VAL A 64 -7.97 -13.64 12.01
N GLY A 65 -8.63 -14.79 12.02
CA GLY A 65 -10.05 -14.91 11.67
C GLY A 65 -10.86 -15.64 12.74
N PRO A 66 -12.20 -15.71 12.56
CA PRO A 66 -13.08 -16.43 13.48
C PRO A 66 -12.73 -17.92 13.61
N SER A 67 -12.14 -18.51 12.57
CA SER A 67 -11.73 -19.91 12.48
C SER A 67 -10.34 -20.18 13.06
N GLY A 68 -9.66 -19.17 13.60
CA GLY A 68 -8.32 -19.29 14.17
C GLY A 68 -7.29 -18.42 13.47
N VAL A 69 -6.02 -18.79 13.63
CA VAL A 69 -4.88 -18.06 13.07
C VAL A 69 -4.22 -18.89 11.99
N GLU A 70 -4.12 -18.32 10.79
CA GLU A 70 -3.38 -18.90 9.66
C GLU A 70 -2.09 -18.10 9.43
N GLU A 71 -0.97 -18.79 9.27
CA GLU A 71 0.34 -18.18 9.02
C GLU A 71 0.73 -18.31 7.54
N TYR A 72 1.00 -17.19 6.89
CA TYR A 72 1.50 -17.12 5.53
C TYR A 72 2.99 -16.79 5.57
N LYS A 73 3.82 -17.75 5.16
CA LYS A 73 5.30 -17.65 5.14
C LYS A 73 5.81 -17.53 3.70
N ASN A 74 7.08 -17.16 3.55
CA ASN A 74 7.76 -17.01 2.25
C ASN A 74 7.08 -15.98 1.32
N LEU A 75 6.63 -14.85 1.87
CA LEU A 75 5.98 -13.78 1.10
C LEU A 75 6.92 -13.17 0.05
N SER A 76 8.23 -13.18 0.29
CA SER A 76 9.23 -12.73 -0.69
C SER A 76 9.23 -13.56 -1.98
N SER A 77 8.74 -14.79 -1.93
CA SER A 77 8.61 -15.70 -3.08
C SER A 77 7.30 -15.53 -3.85
N GLN A 78 6.39 -14.69 -3.36
CA GLN A 78 5.08 -14.47 -3.95
C GLN A 78 5.05 -13.16 -4.75
N VAL A 79 4.21 -13.12 -5.79
CA VAL A 79 3.87 -11.86 -6.45
C VAL A 79 2.77 -11.19 -5.64
N LEU A 80 3.02 -9.97 -5.15
CA LEU A 80 2.08 -9.21 -4.34
C LEU A 80 1.51 -8.03 -5.13
N GLU A 81 0.18 -7.91 -5.12
CA GLU A 81 -0.53 -6.74 -5.63
C GLU A 81 -0.97 -5.84 -4.48
N THR A 82 -0.69 -4.53 -4.57
CA THR A 82 -1.20 -3.57 -3.59
C THR A 82 -2.63 -3.19 -3.95
N ILE A 83 -3.60 -3.60 -3.14
CA ILE A 83 -5.01 -3.20 -3.32
C ILE A 83 -5.27 -1.81 -2.71
N HIS A 84 -4.87 -1.60 -1.46
CA HIS A 84 -5.03 -0.34 -0.73
C HIS A 84 -3.73 0.08 -0.06
N ARG A 85 -3.45 1.38 -0.04
CA ARG A 85 -2.34 1.98 0.71
C ARG A 85 -2.80 3.28 1.36
N ILE A 86 -2.95 3.26 2.67
CA ILE A 86 -3.75 4.24 3.41
C ILE A 86 -2.88 5.09 4.33
N ASN A 87 -3.04 6.41 4.28
CA ASN A 87 -2.52 7.34 5.28
C ASN A 87 -3.61 7.63 6.33
N VAL A 88 -3.53 6.98 7.48
CA VAL A 88 -4.58 7.04 8.50
C VAL A 88 -4.53 8.37 9.25
N GLY A 89 -5.64 9.11 9.24
CA GLY A 89 -5.75 10.42 9.87
C GLY A 89 -4.99 11.54 9.15
N GLY A 90 -4.31 11.23 8.05
CA GLY A 90 -3.48 12.15 7.30
C GLY A 90 -4.03 12.48 5.92
N MET A 91 -3.38 13.44 5.26
CA MET A 91 -3.72 13.84 3.91
C MET A 91 -3.14 12.89 2.86
N LYS A 92 -3.59 13.03 1.61
CA LYS A 92 -3.04 12.29 0.48
C LYS A 92 -1.55 12.58 0.31
N ILE A 93 -0.76 11.52 0.18
CA ILE A 93 0.67 11.59 -0.11
C ILE A 93 0.86 11.24 -1.59
N THR A 94 1.55 12.10 -2.31
CA THR A 94 1.83 11.94 -3.75
C THR A 94 3.23 11.36 -3.96
N PRO A 95 3.55 10.89 -5.18
CA PRO A 95 4.86 10.32 -5.46
C PRO A 95 6.04 11.26 -5.16
N PHE A 96 5.84 12.57 -5.29
CA PHE A 96 6.86 13.58 -5.00
C PHE A 96 7.20 13.70 -3.51
N ASN A 97 6.28 13.25 -2.64
CA ASN A 97 6.41 13.30 -1.19
C ASN A 97 6.56 11.90 -0.57
N ASP A 98 6.79 10.86 -1.39
CA ASP A 98 7.03 9.49 -0.96
C ASP A 98 8.40 8.99 -1.40
N THR A 99 9.05 8.21 -0.55
CA THR A 99 10.41 7.67 -0.76
C THR A 99 10.52 6.67 -1.91
N LEU A 100 9.42 6.02 -2.28
CA LEU A 100 9.36 5.02 -3.36
C LEU A 100 8.31 5.40 -4.42
N TRP A 101 7.98 6.69 -4.54
CA TRP A 101 6.99 7.20 -5.50
C TRP A 101 5.61 6.55 -5.41
N ARG A 102 5.22 6.12 -4.22
CA ARG A 102 3.91 5.54 -3.93
C ARG A 102 2.89 6.65 -3.71
N ILE A 103 1.62 6.28 -3.86
CA ILE A 103 0.50 7.11 -3.45
C ILE A 103 -0.07 6.51 -2.15
N TRP A 104 -0.28 7.35 -1.15
CA TRP A 104 -1.04 7.00 0.04
C TRP A 104 -2.34 7.81 0.04
N ILE A 105 -3.47 7.13 0.09
CA ILE A 105 -4.78 7.76 0.08
C ILE A 105 -5.29 7.98 1.53
N PRO A 106 -6.03 9.06 1.80
CA PRO A 106 -6.66 9.27 3.11
C PRO A 106 -7.58 8.10 3.49
N ASP A 107 -7.71 7.84 4.78
CA ASP A 107 -8.57 6.77 5.29
C ASP A 107 -10.05 7.16 5.41
N GLU A 108 -10.37 8.45 5.27
CA GLU A 108 -11.67 9.03 5.59
C GLU A 108 -12.84 8.36 4.86
N ASP A 109 -12.68 8.06 3.56
CA ASP A 109 -13.72 7.43 2.75
C ASP A 109 -13.92 5.94 3.08
N PHE A 110 -13.02 5.35 3.86
CA PHE A 110 -13.12 3.97 4.34
C PHE A 110 -13.72 3.89 5.74
N LEU A 111 -13.85 4.99 6.47
CA LEU A 111 -14.49 4.99 7.79
C LEU A 111 -15.99 4.70 7.65
N VAL A 112 -16.46 3.66 8.34
CA VAL A 112 -17.89 3.30 8.38
C VAL A 112 -18.72 4.39 9.05
N PHE A 113 -18.16 5.02 10.08
CA PHE A 113 -18.79 6.10 10.81
C PHE A 113 -17.72 7.13 11.20
N LYS A 114 -17.66 8.23 10.45
CA LYS A 114 -16.56 9.20 10.50
C LYS A 114 -16.46 9.89 11.86
N GLU A 115 -17.60 10.15 12.50
CA GLU A 115 -17.68 10.91 13.75
C GLU A 115 -17.14 10.12 14.95
N ALA A 116 -16.95 8.79 14.83
CA ALA A 116 -16.25 7.98 15.83
C ALA A 116 -14.73 8.20 15.82
N ALA A 117 -14.17 8.73 14.73
CA ALA A 117 -12.76 9.02 14.60
C ALA A 117 -12.49 10.51 14.86
N LYS A 118 -11.32 10.80 15.44
CA LYS A 118 -10.77 12.14 15.61
C LYS A 118 -9.32 12.10 15.14
N HIS A 119 -8.94 13.05 14.30
CA HIS A 119 -7.56 13.16 13.83
C HIS A 119 -6.60 13.45 14.99
N ALA A 120 -5.46 12.77 14.98
CA ALA A 120 -4.31 13.05 15.82
C ALA A 120 -3.12 13.36 14.93
N VAL A 121 -2.40 14.43 15.24
CA VAL A 121 -1.25 14.92 14.45
C VAL A 121 -0.11 15.22 15.41
N SER A 122 1.10 14.85 15.00
CA SER A 122 2.34 15.22 15.67
C SER A 122 3.23 16.05 14.74
N THR A 123 4.02 16.94 15.34
CA THR A 123 5.10 17.67 14.65
C THR A 123 6.46 17.01 14.85
N ASP A 124 6.53 15.97 15.67
CA ASP A 124 7.78 15.29 16.00
C ASP A 124 8.23 14.39 14.85
N ILE A 125 9.53 14.41 14.59
CA ILE A 125 10.15 13.55 13.59
C ILE A 125 10.20 12.11 14.11
N PRO A 126 9.75 11.10 13.35
CA PRO A 126 9.84 9.71 13.76
C PRO A 126 11.27 9.28 14.10
N ASN A 127 11.46 8.73 15.29
CA ASN A 127 12.74 8.19 15.73
C ASN A 127 12.93 6.75 15.23
N TYR A 128 13.42 6.60 14.00
CA TYR A 128 13.63 5.30 13.36
C TYR A 128 14.70 4.46 14.07
N GLN A 129 14.27 3.35 14.68
CA GLN A 129 15.16 2.42 15.38
C GLN A 129 15.69 1.34 14.43
N LYS A 130 16.90 0.82 14.70
CA LYS A 130 17.47 -0.31 13.96
C LYS A 130 16.56 -1.53 14.09
N GLY A 131 16.15 -2.11 12.95
CA GLY A 131 15.21 -3.24 12.90
C GLY A 131 13.74 -2.86 13.06
N GLY A 132 13.43 -1.57 13.18
CA GLY A 132 12.07 -1.03 13.16
C GLY A 132 11.67 -0.52 11.77
N ALA A 133 10.72 0.42 11.76
CA ALA A 133 10.32 1.11 10.53
C ALA A 133 11.50 1.89 9.92
N THR A 134 11.44 2.08 8.60
CA THR A 134 12.34 2.91 7.81
C THR A 134 11.55 3.89 6.96
N ARG A 135 12.22 4.88 6.36
CA ARG A 135 11.59 5.85 5.45
C ARG A 135 11.09 5.17 4.17
N GLU A 136 11.71 4.08 3.76
CA GLU A 136 11.32 3.27 2.61
C GLU A 136 10.06 2.45 2.91
N ILE A 137 9.87 1.98 4.16
CA ILE A 137 8.62 1.34 4.59
C ILE A 137 7.45 2.33 4.46
N ALA A 138 7.57 3.52 5.04
CA ALA A 138 6.62 4.61 4.83
C ALA A 138 7.28 5.99 5.10
N PRO A 139 6.86 7.06 4.39
CA PRO A 139 7.34 8.41 4.65
C PRO A 139 6.89 8.93 6.02
N GLU A 140 7.60 9.92 6.56
CA GLU A 140 7.39 10.43 7.94
C GLU A 140 5.96 10.90 8.20
N ASN A 141 5.36 11.55 7.20
CA ASN A 141 3.99 12.03 7.23
C ASN A 141 2.93 10.93 7.49
N VAL A 142 3.23 9.65 7.24
CA VAL A 142 2.36 8.53 7.62
C VAL A 142 2.41 8.30 9.13
N TYR A 143 3.59 8.41 9.74
CA TYR A 143 3.77 8.20 11.19
C TYR A 143 3.44 9.43 12.03
N MET A 144 3.37 10.60 11.40
CA MET A 144 3.01 11.87 12.06
C MET A 144 1.50 12.07 12.18
N THR A 145 0.68 11.19 11.61
CA THR A 145 -0.79 11.27 11.67
C THR A 145 -1.41 9.95 12.11
N ALA A 146 -2.56 10.03 12.79
CA ALA A 146 -3.36 8.88 13.19
C ALA A 146 -4.84 9.25 13.34
N GLN A 147 -5.69 8.23 13.44
CA GLN A 147 -7.05 8.37 13.96
C GLN A 147 -7.11 7.85 15.39
N GLN A 148 -7.73 8.61 16.28
CA GLN A 148 -8.05 8.18 17.64
C GLN A 148 -9.56 8.17 17.88
N MET A 149 -10.00 7.49 18.94
CA MET A 149 -11.43 7.45 19.29
C MET A 149 -11.91 8.83 19.69
N ASN A 150 -13.01 9.28 19.10
CA ASN A 150 -13.63 10.56 19.41
C ASN A 150 -14.49 10.49 20.69
N ARG A 151 -13.84 10.28 21.85
CA ARG A 151 -14.52 10.11 23.14
C ARG A 151 -15.17 11.39 23.68
N GLU A 152 -14.80 12.54 23.14
CA GLU A 152 -15.35 13.85 23.50
C GLU A 152 -16.71 14.11 22.83
N ASN A 153 -17.06 13.34 21.80
CA ASN A 153 -18.33 13.49 21.11
C ASN A 153 -19.46 12.88 21.95
N SER A 154 -20.20 13.74 22.63
CA SER A 154 -21.32 13.40 23.51
C SER A 154 -22.50 12.70 22.81
N SER A 155 -22.55 12.76 21.47
CA SER A 155 -23.58 12.07 20.68
C SER A 155 -23.27 10.57 20.49
N LEU A 156 -22.08 10.12 20.87
CA LEU A 156 -21.68 8.72 20.79
C LEU A 156 -21.99 7.98 22.08
N ALA A 157 -22.43 6.74 21.94
CA ALA A 157 -22.57 5.84 23.08
C ALA A 157 -21.24 5.74 23.84
N SER A 158 -21.28 5.45 25.15
CA SER A 158 -20.06 5.28 25.96
C SER A 158 -19.14 4.14 25.48
N ARG A 159 -19.63 3.26 24.61
CA ARG A 159 -18.91 2.15 23.99
C ARG A 159 -19.18 2.15 22.49
N PHE A 160 -18.17 2.47 21.70
CA PHE A 160 -18.20 2.40 20.24
C PHE A 160 -16.85 1.94 19.71
N ASN A 161 -16.82 1.53 18.44
CA ASN A 161 -15.59 1.18 17.73
C ASN A 161 -15.32 2.21 16.63
N ILE A 162 -14.05 2.39 16.29
CA ILE A 162 -13.67 2.97 14.99
C ILE A 162 -13.53 1.80 14.02
N THR A 163 -14.13 1.91 12.84
CA THR A 163 -14.19 0.80 11.89
C THR A 163 -13.94 1.32 10.48
N TRP A 164 -13.02 0.65 9.79
CA TRP A 164 -12.75 0.87 8.37
C TRP A 164 -13.32 -0.28 7.57
N ASN A 165 -13.93 0.01 6.43
CA ASN A 165 -14.45 -0.95 5.47
C ASN A 165 -13.68 -0.81 4.15
N PHE A 166 -12.87 -1.81 3.81
CA PHE A 166 -12.10 -1.84 2.58
C PHE A 166 -12.74 -2.80 1.57
N PRO A 167 -13.26 -2.30 0.44
CA PRO A 167 -13.74 -3.18 -0.61
C PRO A 167 -12.54 -3.90 -1.23
N VAL A 168 -12.59 -5.23 -1.24
CA VAL A 168 -11.63 -6.10 -1.92
C VAL A 168 -12.40 -7.00 -2.89
N ALA A 169 -11.92 -7.09 -4.14
CA ALA A 169 -12.46 -8.07 -5.08
C ALA A 169 -12.06 -9.47 -4.59
N ARG A 170 -12.99 -10.43 -4.66
CA ARG A 170 -12.71 -11.86 -4.47
C ARG A 170 -12.49 -12.53 -5.81
#